data_AF-A0A6G4TVP4-F1
#
_entry.id   AF-A0A6G4TVP4-F1
#
_cell.length_a   1.000
_cell.length_b   1.000
_cell.length_c   1.000
_cell.angle_alpha   90.00
_cell.angle_beta   90.00
_cell.angle_gamma   90.00
#
_symmetry.space_group_name_H-M   'P 1'
#
loop_
_entity.id
_entity.type
_entity.pdbx_description
1 polymer ?
#
loop_
_entity_poly.entity_id
_entity_poly.type
_entity_poly.pdbx_seq_one_letter_code
_entity_poly.pdbx_strand_id
1 'polypeptide(L)' 'MRTLGHPLKVGIHEGYTIALTCEVVKGWTWFWWHAWAPDGSYVGQANRGDMLADLIAEHAAQR' A
#
# COMPACT_ATOMS: atom_id res chain seq x y z
N MET A 1 -8.87 -17.90 -5.89
CA MET A 1 -7.85 -17.25 -6.74
C MET A 1 -7.89 -15.76 -6.43
N ARG A 2 -6.84 -15.22 -5.80
CA ARG A 2 -6.66 -13.77 -5.58
C ARG A 2 -5.92 -13.26 -6.81
N THR A 3 -6.61 -12.56 -7.70
CA THR A 3 -5.94 -11.89 -8.81
C THR A 3 -5.44 -10.57 -8.25
N LEU A 4 -4.15 -10.52 -7.86
CA LEU A 4 -3.47 -9.26 -7.59
C LEU A 4 -3.44 -8.50 -8.91
N GLY A 5 -4.29 -7.48 -9.04
CA GLY A 5 -4.27 -6.60 -10.21
C GLY A 5 -2.92 -5.89 -10.30
N HIS A 6 -2.50 -5.57 -11.52
CA HIS A 6 -1.42 -4.59 -11.72
C HIS A 6 -1.73 -3.30 -10.94
N PRO A 7 -0.70 -2.58 -10.47
CA PRO A 7 -0.93 -1.33 -9.75
C PRO A 7 -1.72 -0.36 -10.64
N LEU A 8 -2.85 0.12 -10.14
CA LEU A 8 -3.67 1.14 -10.79
C LEU A 8 -2.98 2.50 -10.74
N LYS A 9 -2.27 2.76 -9.64
CA LYS A 9 -1.51 3.98 -9.42
C LYS A 9 -0.30 3.68 -8.57
N VAL A 10 0.82 4.30 -8.91
CA VAL A 10 2.05 4.28 -8.10
C VAL A 10 2.46 5.73 -7.85
N GLY A 11 3.06 6.00 -6.70
CA GLY A 11 3.56 7.32 -6.35
C GLY A 11 4.59 7.26 -5.23
N ILE A 12 5.07 8.42 -4.83
CA ILE A 12 5.97 8.58 -3.68
C ILE A 12 5.27 9.48 -2.64
N HIS A 13 5.38 9.11 -1.37
CA HIS A 13 4.95 9.90 -0.22
C HIS A 13 6.07 9.89 0.82
N GLU A 14 6.67 11.05 1.10
CA GLU A 14 7.77 11.18 2.08
C GLU A 14 8.94 10.20 1.85
N GLY A 15 9.25 9.91 0.58
CA GLY A 15 10.29 8.95 0.20
C GLY A 15 9.83 7.49 0.19
N TYR A 16 8.64 7.18 0.70
CA TYR A 16 8.03 5.85 0.60
C TYR A 16 7.39 5.66 -0.77
N THR A 17 7.63 4.50 -1.38
CA THR A 17 6.89 4.10 -2.58
C THR A 17 5.51 3.62 -2.16
N ILE A 18 4.46 4.16 -2.78
CA ILE A 18 3.08 3.75 -2.56
C ILE A 18 2.46 3.19 -3.84
N ALA A 19 1.65 2.14 -3.72
CA ALA A 19 0.88 1.59 -4.83
C ALA A 19 -0.57 1.35 -4.44
N LEU A 20 -1.50 1.78 -5.29
CA LEU A 20 -2.91 1.40 -5.22
C LEU A 20 -3.14 0.21 -6.15
N THR A 21 -3.65 -0.88 -5.61
CA THR A 21 -4.06 -2.07 -6.37
C THR A 21 -5.57 -2.24 -6.29
N CYS A 22 -6.11 -2.98 -7.26
CA CYS A 22 -7.49 -3.46 -7.26
C CYS A 22 -7.47 -4.99 -7.23
N GLU A 23 -8.19 -5.55 -6.28
CA GLU A 23 -8.33 -6.98 -6.10
C GLU A 23 -9.79 -7.39 -6.27
N VAL A 24 -10.04 -8.36 -7.15
CA VAL A 24 -11.37 -8.94 -7.33
C VAL A 24 -11.43 -10.28 -6.60
N VAL A 25 -12.25 -10.34 -5.55
CA VAL A 25 -12.44 -11.53 -4.70
C VAL A 25 -13.90 -11.93 -4.74
N LYS A 26 -14.21 -13.10 -5.32
CA LYS A 26 -15.60 -13.62 -5.44
C LYS A 26 -16.58 -12.62 -6.07
N GLY A 27 -16.13 -11.86 -7.07
CA GLY A 27 -16.92 -10.82 -7.75
C GLY A 27 -16.95 -9.47 -7.03
N TRP A 28 -16.35 -9.35 -5.84
CA TRP A 28 -16.24 -8.10 -5.11
C TRP A 28 -14.92 -7.40 -5.41
N THR A 29 -14.99 -6.10 -5.66
CA THR A 29 -13.81 -5.26 -5.89
C THR A 29 -13.34 -4.63 -4.59
N TRP A 30 -12.06 -4.80 -4.27
CA TRP A 30 -11.39 -4.20 -3.12
C TRP A 30 -10.21 -3.39 -3.59
N PHE A 31 -10.01 -2.22 -2.99
CA PHE A 31 -8.85 -1.38 -3.24
C PHE A 31 -7.89 -1.47 -2.07
N TRP A 32 -6.60 -1.63 -2.37
CA TRP A 32 -5.55 -1.70 -1.37
C TRP A 32 -4.45 -0.73 -1.70
N TRP A 33 -4.11 0.08 -0.72
CA TRP A 33 -2.87 0.83 -0.71
C TRP A 33 -1.77 -0.05 -0.11
N HIS A 34 -0.58 0.05 -0.69
CA HIS A 34 0.63 -0.64 -0.26
C HIS A 34 1.75 0.39 -0.11
N ALA A 35 2.64 0.19 0.85
CA ALA A 35 3.79 1.06 1.06
C ALA A 35 5.11 0.26 1.20
N TRP A 36 6.18 0.82 0.62
CA TRP A 36 7.55 0.36 0.75
C TRP A 36 8.44 1.51 1.18
N ALA A 37 9.37 1.25 2.10
CA ALA A 37 10.34 2.21 2.56
C ALA A 37 11.44 2.48 1.52
N PRO A 38 12.27 3.53 1.69
CA PRO A 38 13.33 3.87 0.74
C PRO A 38 14.37 2.76 0.51
N ASP A 39 14.59 1.88 1.50
CA ASP A 39 15.46 0.71 1.39
C ASP A 39 14.77 -0.51 0.74
N GLY A 40 13.53 -0.34 0.29
CA GLY A 40 12.73 -1.37 -0.35
C GLY A 40 12.01 -2.32 0.62
N SER A 41 12.13 -2.14 1.94
CA SER A 41 11.38 -2.95 2.89
C SER A 41 9.87 -2.70 2.76
N TYR A 42 9.07 -3.74 2.91
CA TYR A 42 7.61 -3.61 2.89
C TYR A 42 7.11 -3.09 4.24
N VAL A 43 6.36 -1.99 4.21
CA VAL A 43 5.79 -1.35 5.40
C VAL A 43 4.44 -1.97 5.75
N GLY A 44 3.59 -2.17 4.75
CA GLY A 44 2.25 -2.72 4.97
C GLY A 44 1.25 -2.33 3.89
N GLN A 45 0.00 -2.70 4.14
CA GLN A 45 -1.15 -2.34 3.30
C GLN A 45 -2.36 -1.94 4.13
N ALA A 46 -3.17 -1.04 3.57
CA ALA A 46 -4.46 -0.66 4.12
C ALA A 46 -5.47 -0.39 2.99
N ASN A 47 -6.75 -0.56 3.27
CA ASN A 47 -7.81 -0.24 2.30
C ASN A 47 -8.21 1.26 2.33
N ARG A 48 -7.59 2.06 3.20
CA ARG A 48 -7.72 3.51 3.27
C ARG A 48 -6.36 4.20 3.30
N GLY A 49 -6.28 5.39 2.72
CA GLY A 49 -5.03 6.13 2.59
C GLY A 49 -4.53 6.71 3.92
N ASP A 50 -5.42 7.11 4.82
CA ASP A 50 -5.09 7.59 6.16
C ASP A 50 -4.43 6.49 7.00
N MET A 51 -5.01 5.29 7.00
CA MET A 51 -4.44 4.13 7.67
C MET A 51 -3.06 3.73 7.11
N LEU A 52 -2.83 3.93 5.80
CA LEU A 52 -1.50 3.71 5.22
C LEU A 52 -0.50 4.74 5.74
N ALA A 53 -0.92 6.01 5.86
CA ALA A 53 -0.07 7.07 6.41
C ALA A 53 0.30 6.79 7.87
N ASP A 54 -0.64 6.29 8.68
CA ASP A 54 -0.36 5.86 10.05
C ASP A 54 0.70 4.75 10.10
N LEU A 55 0.58 3.73 9.24
CA LEU A 55 1.58 2.65 9.12
C LEU A 55 2.97 3.18 8.71
N ILE A 56 3.02 4.15 7.81
CA ILE A 56 4.27 4.81 7.38
C ILE A 56 4.88 5.57 8.56
N ALA A 57 4.07 6.32 9.32
CA ALA A 57 4.53 7.08 10.47
C ALA A 57 5.06 6.16 11.60
N GLU A 58 4.34 5.07 11.90
CA GLU A 58 4.78 4.07 12.87
C GLU A 58 6.10 3.42 12.47
N HIS A 59 6.24 3.04 11.20
CA HIS A 59 7.48 2.47 10.67
C HIS A 59 8.64 3.48 10.72
N ALA A 60 8.38 4.75 10.37
CA ALA A 60 9.39 5.80 10.42
C ALA A 60 9.89 6.07 11.85
N ALA A 61 9.02 5.96 12.87
CA ALA A 61 9.39 6.17 14.28
C ALA A 61 10.27 5.04 14.87
N GLN A 62 10.37 3.89 14.20
CA GLN A 62 11.15 2.73 14.66
C GLN A 62 12.58 2.70 14.09
N ARG A 63 12.96 3.67 13.26
CA ARG A 63 14.28 3.80 12.63
C ARG A 63 15.06 4.98 13.17
#